data_AF-A0A7Y1YLH8-F1
#
_entry.id   AF-A0A7Y1YLH8-F1
#
_cell.length_a   1.000
_cell.length_b   1.000
_cell.length_c   1.000
_cell.angle_alpha   90.00
_cell.angle_beta   90.00
_cell.angle_gamma   90.00
#
_symmetry.space_group_name_H-M   'P 1'
#
loop_
_entity.id
_entity.type
_entity.pdbx_description
1 polymer ?
#
loop_
_entity_poly.entity_id
_entity_poly.type
_entity_poly.pdbx_seq_one_letter_code
_entity_poly.pdbx_strand_id
1 'polypeptide(L)'
;MGLICRRVPLLLLATFAGVATASAQMDAEPRRDQAAPDTSVVVGKDENGLMKAYTIEFGDEKDWIQLLSGEWLRGNVERMRDARLDFHSDEIKEITYDWKKVQQLHSPKANTYRFTDGTKLVGPAMINKELVTVQTETGIAMRKRSELNAILEHTPREGDYWSTVLRVGLTANAGNTENLSFNAFWLLVREDSLTRTALSYDGTFGTADRTEVANRHLGSGEVNVFVYPGIYVIAANAQLLYDKFQNVRLRATPAAGAGFQLIATYVVDWKL
;
A
#
# COMPACT_ATOMS: atom_id res chain seq x y z
N MET A 1 -13.21 3.47 16.99
CA MET A 1 -12.02 4.29 16.65
C MET A 1 -10.76 3.48 16.97
N GLY A 2 -10.37 2.58 16.07
CA GLY A 2 -9.20 1.72 16.24
C GLY A 2 -8.11 2.11 15.24
N LEU A 3 -6.92 2.43 15.73
CA LEU A 3 -5.75 2.67 14.88
C LEU A 3 -5.31 1.37 14.23
N ILE A 4 -5.54 1.22 12.92
CA ILE A 4 -5.11 0.05 12.16
C ILE A 4 -3.59 0.15 11.94
N CYS A 5 -2.84 -0.56 12.78
CA CYS A 5 -1.38 -0.64 12.69
C CYS A 5 -0.98 -1.60 11.55
N ARG A 6 -0.91 -1.08 10.31
CA ARG A 6 -0.54 -1.86 9.12
C ARG A 6 0.97 -2.05 9.03
N ARG A 7 1.43 -3.28 8.77
CA ARG A 7 2.87 -3.60 8.65
C ARG A 7 3.44 -3.15 7.30
N VAL A 8 4.03 -1.95 7.25
CA VAL A 8 4.81 -1.50 6.09
C VAL A 8 6.18 -2.24 6.04
N PRO A 9 6.52 -2.97 4.96
CA PRO A 9 7.85 -3.54 4.79
C PRO A 9 8.89 -2.43 4.48
N LEU A 10 10.07 -2.54 5.06
CA LEU A 10 11.16 -1.57 4.89
C LEU A 10 11.73 -1.69 3.46
N LEU A 11 11.45 -0.69 2.60
CA LEU A 11 11.98 -0.64 1.24
C LEU A 11 13.37 0.02 1.26
N LEU A 12 14.41 -0.70 0.82
CA LEU A 12 15.75 -0.13 0.68
C LEU A 12 15.80 0.70 -0.61
N LEU A 13 15.72 2.02 -0.49
CA LEU A 13 15.77 2.97 -1.60
C LEU A 13 17.09 3.76 -1.56
N ALA A 14 17.73 3.93 -2.71
CA ALA A 14 18.81 4.89 -2.87
C ALA A 14 18.21 6.24 -3.27
N THR A 15 18.09 7.18 -2.33
CA THR A 15 17.45 8.48 -2.55
C THR A 15 18.41 9.66 -2.42
N PHE A 16 18.23 10.62 -3.32
CA PHE A 16 18.70 12.01 -3.26
C PHE A 16 17.42 12.87 -3.20
N ALA A 17 17.32 13.96 -2.42
CA ALA A 17 16.07 14.32 -1.72
C ALA A 17 15.69 15.83 -1.46
N GLY A 18 14.68 16.44 -2.12
CA GLY A 18 14.32 17.89 -1.94
C GLY A 18 13.48 18.30 -0.68
N VAL A 19 12.58 19.30 -0.73
CA VAL A 19 11.46 19.50 0.26
C VAL A 19 10.26 20.32 -0.30
N ALA A 20 9.00 19.82 -0.22
CA ALA A 20 7.73 20.59 -0.01
C ALA A 20 6.48 19.67 0.21
N THR A 21 5.49 20.10 1.01
CA THR A 21 4.25 19.32 1.36
C THR A 21 3.04 20.17 1.79
N ALA A 22 1.81 19.68 1.56
CA ALA A 22 0.56 20.05 2.27
C ALA A 22 -0.51 18.92 2.13
N SER A 23 -1.57 18.92 2.97
CA SER A 23 -2.56 17.82 3.12
C SER A 23 -3.98 18.30 3.48
N ALA A 24 -5.01 17.44 3.29
CA ALA A 24 -6.32 17.53 3.96
C ALA A 24 -7.11 16.20 3.84
N GLN A 25 -7.94 15.88 4.85
CA GLN A 25 -8.65 14.59 5.01
C GLN A 25 -10.13 14.76 5.36
N MET A 26 -10.98 13.81 4.96
CA MET A 26 -12.30 13.56 5.55
C MET A 26 -12.76 12.09 5.34
N ASP A 27 -13.68 11.64 6.21
CA ASP A 27 -13.87 10.23 6.57
C ASP A 27 -15.21 9.58 6.10
N ALA A 28 -15.38 8.31 6.50
CA ALA A 28 -16.50 7.39 6.28
C ALA A 28 -17.79 7.73 7.06
N GLU A 29 -18.96 7.12 6.78
CA GLU A 29 -19.31 5.78 7.29
C GLU A 29 -20.39 5.01 6.46
N PRO A 30 -20.62 3.69 6.72
CA PRO A 30 -21.49 2.79 5.92
C PRO A 30 -22.64 2.08 6.70
N ARG A 31 -23.51 1.31 6.00
CA ARG A 31 -24.34 0.14 6.43
C ARG A 31 -25.40 -0.21 5.36
N ARG A 32 -25.96 -1.43 5.19
CA ARG A 32 -25.65 -2.81 5.64
C ARG A 32 -26.53 -3.84 4.85
N ASP A 33 -26.10 -5.11 4.83
CA ASP A 33 -26.89 -6.36 4.69
C ASP A 33 -27.72 -6.68 3.42
N GLN A 34 -27.26 -7.69 2.66
CA GLN A 34 -28.11 -8.74 2.08
C GLN A 34 -27.32 -10.02 1.73
N ALA A 35 -27.99 -11.17 1.70
CA ALA A 35 -27.38 -12.50 1.54
C ALA A 35 -27.07 -12.86 0.08
N ALA A 36 -26.03 -13.66 -0.14
CA ALA A 36 -25.50 -13.95 -1.48
C ALA A 36 -26.40 -14.90 -2.30
N PRO A 37 -26.67 -14.59 -3.59
CA PRO A 37 -27.29 -15.53 -4.54
C PRO A 37 -26.25 -16.51 -5.13
N ASP A 38 -26.76 -17.62 -5.66
CA ASP A 38 -25.95 -18.76 -6.12
C ASP A 38 -25.33 -18.51 -7.51
N THR A 39 -24.03 -18.77 -7.67
CA THR A 39 -23.29 -18.49 -8.92
C THR A 39 -23.23 -19.73 -9.81
N SER A 40 -23.89 -19.70 -10.98
CA SER A 40 -23.75 -20.74 -12.00
C SER A 40 -23.14 -20.20 -13.30
N VAL A 41 -22.07 -20.86 -13.78
CA VAL A 41 -21.41 -20.52 -15.04
C VAL A 41 -21.95 -21.43 -16.14
N VAL A 42 -22.81 -20.89 -17.01
CA VAL A 42 -23.31 -21.62 -18.18
C VAL A 42 -22.40 -21.35 -19.38
N VAL A 43 -21.66 -22.37 -19.83
CA VAL A 43 -20.86 -22.30 -21.05
C VAL A 43 -21.68 -22.82 -22.24
N GLY A 44 -22.09 -21.92 -23.12
CA GLY A 44 -22.78 -22.25 -24.39
C GLY A 44 -22.05 -21.66 -25.59
N LYS A 45 -21.86 -22.44 -26.65
CA LYS A 45 -21.44 -21.94 -27.97
C LYS A 45 -22.63 -21.35 -28.71
N ASP A 46 -22.38 -20.33 -29.53
CA ASP A 46 -23.30 -19.94 -30.59
C ASP A 46 -22.94 -20.59 -31.94
N GLU A 47 -23.83 -20.40 -32.91
CA GLU A 47 -23.83 -21.05 -34.22
C GLU A 47 -22.72 -20.53 -35.16
N ASN A 48 -22.09 -19.40 -34.82
CA ASN A 48 -21.06 -18.73 -35.61
C ASN A 48 -19.66 -18.81 -34.98
N GLY A 49 -19.51 -19.50 -33.84
CA GLY A 49 -18.21 -19.78 -33.23
C GLY A 49 -17.52 -18.58 -32.57
N LEU A 50 -18.24 -17.48 -32.35
CA LEU A 50 -17.73 -16.35 -31.57
C LEU A 50 -18.08 -16.57 -30.10
N MET A 51 -17.09 -16.40 -29.21
CA MET A 51 -17.33 -16.43 -27.78
C MET A 51 -18.23 -15.24 -27.41
N LYS A 52 -19.48 -15.49 -27.00
CA LYS A 52 -20.32 -14.44 -26.42
C LYS A 52 -19.58 -13.80 -25.25
N ALA A 53 -19.26 -12.52 -25.40
CA ALA A 53 -18.53 -11.76 -24.40
C ALA A 53 -19.30 -11.78 -23.07
N TYR A 54 -18.55 -11.96 -22.00
CA TYR A 54 -19.00 -12.10 -20.62
C TYR A 54 -20.17 -11.15 -20.27
N THR A 55 -21.40 -11.67 -20.22
CA THR A 55 -22.48 -10.99 -19.49
C THR A 55 -22.14 -11.09 -18.01
N ILE A 56 -21.76 -9.96 -17.42
CA ILE A 56 -21.44 -9.88 -16.01
C ILE A 56 -22.71 -9.42 -15.27
N GLU A 57 -23.49 -10.39 -14.79
CA GLU A 57 -24.58 -10.14 -13.86
C GLU A 57 -23.99 -9.80 -12.48
N PHE A 58 -23.81 -8.51 -12.19
CA PHE A 58 -23.30 -8.03 -10.91
C PHE A 58 -24.36 -8.16 -9.79
N GLY A 59 -24.63 -9.39 -9.36
CA GLY A 59 -25.51 -9.69 -8.21
C GLY A 59 -24.85 -9.58 -6.83
N ASP A 60 -23.58 -9.18 -6.77
CA ASP A 60 -22.81 -9.01 -5.53
C ASP A 60 -22.16 -7.62 -5.49
N GLU A 61 -22.11 -7.02 -4.29
CA GLU A 61 -21.45 -5.75 -4.00
C GLU A 61 -19.94 -5.92 -3.72
N LYS A 62 -19.49 -7.16 -3.51
CA LYS A 62 -18.13 -7.52 -3.09
C LYS A 62 -17.24 -7.92 -4.26
N ASP A 63 -15.96 -7.60 -4.15
CA ASP A 63 -14.93 -8.05 -5.08
C ASP A 63 -14.60 -9.53 -4.84
N TRP A 64 -14.32 -10.24 -5.94
CA TRP A 64 -13.94 -11.65 -5.94
C TRP A 64 -12.59 -11.86 -6.60
N ILE A 65 -11.68 -12.55 -5.91
CA ILE A 65 -10.42 -13.00 -6.49
C ILE A 65 -10.36 -14.52 -6.58
N GLN A 66 -9.91 -15.02 -7.73
CA GLN A 66 -9.48 -16.40 -7.89
C GLN A 66 -7.96 -16.45 -7.80
N LEU A 67 -7.40 -17.28 -6.94
CA LEU A 67 -5.96 -17.54 -6.88
C LEU A 67 -5.54 -18.63 -7.90
N LEU A 68 -4.25 -18.68 -8.25
CA LEU A 68 -3.69 -19.74 -9.10
C LEU A 68 -3.82 -21.15 -8.50
N SER A 69 -4.06 -21.27 -7.20
CA SER A 69 -4.42 -22.51 -6.49
C SER A 69 -5.83 -23.01 -6.82
N GLY A 70 -6.68 -22.18 -7.43
CA GLY A 70 -8.10 -22.44 -7.67
C GLY A 70 -9.02 -21.94 -6.55
N GLU A 71 -8.46 -21.47 -5.44
CA GLU A 71 -9.20 -20.89 -4.31
C GLU A 71 -9.88 -19.58 -4.70
N TRP A 72 -11.11 -19.38 -4.22
CA TRP A 72 -11.88 -18.15 -4.39
C TRP A 72 -11.99 -17.41 -3.06
N LEU A 73 -11.79 -16.10 -3.08
CA LEU A 73 -11.92 -15.23 -1.90
C LEU A 73 -12.87 -14.07 -2.22
N ARG A 74 -13.81 -13.83 -1.31
CA ARG A 74 -14.79 -12.72 -1.35
C ARG A 74 -14.36 -11.63 -0.37
N GLY A 75 -14.50 -10.37 -0.76
CA GLY A 75 -14.05 -9.24 0.05
C GLY A 75 -14.11 -7.91 -0.70
N ASN A 76 -13.14 -7.04 -0.45
CA ASN A 76 -12.93 -5.79 -1.15
C ASN A 76 -11.47 -5.70 -1.60
N VAL A 77 -11.21 -5.27 -2.83
CA VAL A 77 -9.88 -4.82 -3.25
C VAL A 77 -9.70 -3.40 -2.73
N GLU A 78 -8.83 -3.23 -1.73
CA GLU A 78 -8.46 -1.89 -1.27
C GLU A 78 -7.50 -1.25 -2.29
N ARG A 79 -6.50 -2.01 -2.76
CA ARG A 79 -5.43 -1.49 -3.61
C ARG A 79 -4.65 -2.59 -4.34
N MET A 80 -4.09 -2.26 -5.50
CA MET A 80 -2.98 -3.00 -6.13
C MET A 80 -1.86 -2.02 -6.51
N ARG A 81 -0.62 -2.32 -6.13
CA ARG A 81 0.60 -1.55 -6.46
C ARG A 81 1.85 -2.43 -6.34
N ASP A 82 2.90 -2.14 -7.11
CA ASP A 82 4.21 -2.82 -7.03
C ASP A 82 4.10 -4.36 -7.09
N ALA A 83 3.15 -4.85 -7.90
CA ALA A 83 2.77 -6.25 -8.01
C ALA A 83 2.29 -6.93 -6.70
N ARG A 84 1.77 -6.15 -5.74
CA ARG A 84 1.03 -6.60 -4.55
C ARG A 84 -0.43 -6.12 -4.62
N LEU A 85 -1.35 -7.00 -4.27
CA LEU A 85 -2.78 -6.75 -4.12
C LEU A 85 -3.12 -6.79 -2.62
N ASP A 86 -3.57 -5.69 -2.07
CA ASP A 86 -4.10 -5.57 -0.72
C ASP A 86 -5.62 -5.82 -0.77
N PHE A 87 -6.07 -6.90 -0.11
CA PHE A 87 -7.45 -7.39 -0.16
C PHE A 87 -8.02 -7.54 1.25
N HIS A 88 -9.23 -7.03 1.47
CA HIS A 88 -9.92 -7.09 2.76
C HIS A 88 -11.10 -8.07 2.70
N SER A 89 -11.02 -9.18 3.42
CA SER A 89 -12.15 -10.11 3.59
C SER A 89 -12.76 -9.93 4.97
N ASP A 90 -14.08 -9.94 5.09
CA ASP A 90 -14.76 -9.70 6.37
C ASP A 90 -14.42 -10.80 7.41
N GLU A 91 -14.14 -12.03 6.97
CA GLU A 91 -13.80 -13.19 7.81
C GLU A 91 -12.31 -13.26 8.18
N ILE A 92 -11.42 -12.98 7.23
CA ILE A 92 -9.96 -13.20 7.36
C ILE A 92 -9.20 -11.89 7.65
N LYS A 93 -9.86 -10.73 7.49
CA LYS A 93 -9.33 -9.36 7.54
C LYS A 93 -8.43 -9.05 6.33
N GLU A 94 -7.41 -8.22 6.54
CA GLU A 94 -6.47 -7.74 5.52
C GLU A 94 -5.45 -8.83 5.13
N ILE A 95 -5.37 -9.13 3.84
CA ILE A 95 -4.41 -10.08 3.24
C ILE A 95 -3.75 -9.43 2.02
N THR A 96 -2.42 -9.42 1.99
CA THR A 96 -1.66 -9.00 0.80
C THR A 96 -1.22 -10.21 -0.02
N TYR A 97 -1.60 -10.26 -1.30
CA TYR A 97 -1.18 -11.29 -2.25
C TYR A 97 -0.23 -10.74 -3.31
N ASP A 98 0.72 -11.57 -3.78
CA ASP A 98 1.46 -11.23 -5.00
C ASP A 98 0.49 -11.22 -6.18
N TRP A 99 0.43 -10.13 -6.96
CA TRP A 99 -0.48 -9.96 -8.10
C TRP A 99 -0.33 -11.07 -9.15
N LYS A 100 0.87 -11.67 -9.26
CA LYS A 100 1.16 -12.81 -10.13
C LYS A 100 0.46 -14.12 -9.70
N LYS A 101 0.04 -14.23 -8.43
CA LYS A 101 -0.71 -15.38 -7.88
C LYS A 101 -2.22 -15.24 -8.05
N VAL A 102 -2.72 -14.07 -8.47
CA VAL A 102 -4.15 -13.83 -8.73
C VAL A 102 -4.47 -14.25 -10.16
N GLN A 103 -5.28 -15.29 -10.34
CA GLN A 103 -5.72 -15.78 -11.64
C GLN A 103 -6.76 -14.85 -12.27
N GLN A 104 -7.81 -14.52 -11.54
CA GLN A 104 -8.86 -13.59 -11.94
C GLN A 104 -9.18 -12.62 -10.80
N LEU A 105 -9.59 -11.41 -11.15
CA LEU A 105 -10.22 -10.44 -10.24
C LEU A 105 -11.49 -9.94 -10.93
N HIS A 106 -12.61 -10.13 -10.26
CA HIS A 106 -13.91 -9.62 -10.63
C HIS A 106 -14.31 -8.51 -9.65
N SER A 107 -14.53 -7.31 -10.15
CA SER A 107 -14.77 -6.12 -9.34
C SER A 107 -16.07 -5.42 -9.78
N PRO A 108 -17.19 -5.61 -9.06
CA PRO A 108 -18.49 -4.98 -9.34
C PRO A 108 -18.50 -3.48 -9.01
N LYS A 109 -17.58 -3.02 -8.17
CA LYS A 109 -17.47 -1.62 -7.81
C LYS A 109 -16.74 -0.84 -8.89
N ALA A 110 -17.11 0.43 -9.04
CA ALA A 110 -16.24 1.37 -9.71
C ALA A 110 -14.89 1.39 -8.98
N ASN A 111 -13.80 1.17 -9.73
CA ASN A 111 -12.43 1.25 -9.26
C ASN A 111 -11.58 2.00 -10.29
N THR A 112 -10.45 2.58 -9.86
CA THR A 112 -9.52 3.31 -10.74
C THR A 112 -8.36 2.43 -11.14
N TYR A 113 -8.28 2.09 -12.42
CA TYR A 113 -7.24 1.26 -13.03
C TYR A 113 -6.22 2.16 -13.72
N ARG A 114 -4.98 2.21 -13.21
CA ARG A 114 -3.88 2.98 -13.83
C ARG A 114 -2.97 2.05 -14.63
N PHE A 115 -2.72 2.43 -15.88
CA PHE A 115 -1.89 1.68 -16.82
C PHE A 115 -0.49 2.29 -16.97
N THR A 116 0.42 1.52 -17.56
CA THR A 116 1.85 1.86 -17.73
C THR A 116 2.09 3.08 -18.61
N ASP A 117 1.20 3.32 -19.57
CA ASP A 117 1.17 4.52 -20.43
C ASP A 117 0.70 5.79 -19.69
N GLY A 118 0.30 5.68 -18.41
CA GLY A 118 -0.27 6.76 -17.61
C GLY A 118 -1.80 6.88 -17.72
N THR A 119 -2.44 6.12 -18.61
CA THR A 119 -3.90 6.13 -18.77
C THR A 119 -4.59 5.69 -17.48
N LYS A 120 -5.70 6.33 -17.12
CA LYS A 120 -6.60 5.94 -16.04
C LYS A 120 -7.95 5.53 -16.63
N LEU A 121 -8.43 4.34 -16.29
CA LEU A 121 -9.81 3.92 -16.55
C LEU A 121 -10.57 3.82 -15.22
N VAL A 122 -11.85 4.18 -15.23
CA VAL A 122 -12.72 4.20 -14.05
C VAL A 122 -14.00 3.45 -14.37
N GLY A 123 -14.42 2.58 -13.45
CA GLY A 123 -15.65 1.78 -13.57
C GLY A 123 -15.48 0.37 -13.00
N PRO A 124 -16.51 -0.48 -13.06
CA PRO A 124 -16.39 -1.88 -12.70
C PRO A 124 -15.51 -2.62 -13.73
N ALA A 125 -14.85 -3.69 -13.31
CA ALA A 125 -13.94 -4.42 -14.19
C ALA A 125 -13.88 -5.93 -13.93
N MET A 126 -13.57 -6.64 -15.01
CA MET A 126 -13.19 -8.04 -15.00
C MET A 126 -11.77 -8.20 -15.52
N ILE A 127 -10.91 -8.81 -14.73
CA ILE A 127 -9.49 -9.00 -15.00
C ILE A 127 -9.19 -10.49 -15.02
N ASN A 128 -8.75 -10.99 -16.17
CA ASN A 128 -8.30 -12.38 -16.32
C ASN A 128 -6.75 -12.42 -16.39
N LYS A 129 -6.11 -13.50 -16.90
CA LYS A 129 -4.64 -13.57 -16.97
C LYS A 129 -4.02 -12.61 -18.00
N GLU A 130 -4.78 -12.17 -19.00
CA GLU A 130 -4.27 -11.50 -20.21
C GLU A 130 -4.82 -10.08 -20.36
N LEU A 131 -6.09 -9.87 -19.99
CA LEU A 131 -6.86 -8.67 -20.25
C LEU A 131 -7.46 -8.08 -18.96
N VAL A 132 -7.60 -6.77 -18.98
CA VAL A 132 -8.34 -5.93 -18.04
C VAL A 132 -9.47 -5.30 -18.84
N THR A 133 -10.70 -5.68 -18.53
CA THR A 133 -11.92 -5.19 -19.18
C THR A 133 -12.64 -4.29 -18.20
N VAL A 134 -12.66 -2.97 -18.45
CA VAL A 134 -13.30 -1.95 -17.60
C VAL A 134 -14.52 -1.40 -18.33
N GLN A 135 -15.66 -1.29 -17.65
CA GLN A 135 -16.83 -0.60 -18.18
C GLN A 135 -16.74 0.88 -17.81
N THR A 136 -16.39 1.73 -18.76
CA THR A 136 -16.33 3.19 -18.61
C THR A 136 -17.64 3.83 -19.08
N GLU A 137 -17.85 5.12 -18.77
CA GLU A 137 -18.99 5.91 -19.28
C GLU A 137 -19.10 5.89 -20.82
N THR A 138 -17.95 5.77 -21.50
CA THR A 138 -17.83 5.70 -22.96
C THR A 138 -17.97 4.28 -23.54
N GLY A 139 -18.21 3.25 -22.72
CA GLY A 139 -18.38 1.86 -23.14
C GLY A 139 -17.35 0.90 -22.52
N ILE A 140 -17.19 -0.28 -23.12
CA ILE A 140 -16.25 -1.29 -22.61
C ILE A 140 -14.85 -1.04 -23.16
N ALA A 141 -13.90 -0.74 -22.27
CA ALA A 141 -12.50 -0.57 -22.59
C ALA A 141 -11.70 -1.82 -22.22
N MET A 142 -10.96 -2.38 -23.18
CA MET A 142 -10.07 -3.53 -22.97
C MET A 142 -8.60 -3.11 -23.05
N ARG A 143 -7.80 -3.54 -22.07
CA ARG A 143 -6.35 -3.30 -21.98
C ARG A 143 -5.61 -4.58 -21.61
N LYS A 144 -4.31 -4.67 -21.88
CA LYS A 144 -3.51 -5.82 -21.45
C LYS A 144 -3.26 -5.77 -19.95
N ARG A 145 -3.37 -6.91 -19.26
CA ARG A 145 -3.04 -7.01 -17.83
C ARG A 145 -1.58 -6.71 -17.53
N SER A 146 -0.67 -6.96 -18.47
CA SER A 146 0.74 -6.59 -18.35
C SER A 146 0.97 -5.08 -18.28
N GLU A 147 0.03 -4.27 -18.76
CA GLU A 147 0.07 -2.81 -18.67
C GLU A 147 -0.57 -2.29 -17.38
N LEU A 148 -1.20 -3.12 -16.56
CA LEU A 148 -1.86 -2.66 -15.34
C LEU A 148 -0.82 -2.42 -14.23
N ASN A 149 -0.63 -1.15 -13.88
CA ASN A 149 0.35 -0.73 -12.88
C ASN A 149 -0.26 -0.58 -11.48
N ALA A 150 -1.51 -0.11 -11.38
CA ALA A 150 -2.20 0.01 -10.10
C ALA A 150 -3.72 -0.13 -10.21
N ILE A 151 -4.34 -0.60 -9.11
CA ILE A 151 -5.78 -0.54 -8.85
C ILE A 151 -5.95 0.27 -7.56
N LEU A 152 -6.94 1.15 -7.53
CA LEU A 152 -7.31 1.96 -6.37
C LEU A 152 -8.85 1.93 -6.24
N GLU A 153 -9.39 1.90 -5.03
CA GLU A 153 -10.84 2.06 -4.84
C GLU A 153 -11.29 3.40 -5.46
N HIS A 154 -12.42 3.45 -6.19
CA HIS A 154 -12.83 4.68 -6.90
C HIS A 154 -13.27 5.81 -5.97
N THR A 155 -13.75 5.46 -4.78
CA THR A 155 -14.09 6.40 -3.71
C THR A 155 -13.05 6.31 -2.60
N PRO A 156 -11.77 6.70 -2.85
CA PRO A 156 -10.76 6.67 -1.82
C PRO A 156 -11.16 7.71 -0.78
N ARG A 157 -11.35 7.28 0.47
CA ARG A 157 -11.37 8.21 1.59
C ARG A 157 -9.92 8.60 1.83
N GLU A 158 -9.66 9.85 2.19
CA GLU A 158 -8.26 10.28 2.35
C GLU A 158 -7.52 9.40 3.37
N GLY A 159 -8.21 8.91 4.41
CA GLY A 159 -7.68 7.97 5.39
C GLY A 159 -7.12 6.67 4.79
N ASP A 160 -7.64 6.19 3.66
CA ASP A 160 -7.19 4.94 3.00
C ASP A 160 -5.80 5.10 2.38
N TYR A 161 -5.37 6.34 2.10
CA TYR A 161 -4.02 6.64 1.66
C TYR A 161 -2.99 6.63 2.80
N TRP A 162 -3.41 6.65 4.07
CA TRP A 162 -2.50 6.76 5.22
C TRP A 162 -2.25 5.41 5.90
N SER A 163 -0.98 5.12 6.16
CA SER A 163 -0.51 3.96 6.93
C SER A 163 0.41 4.42 8.05
N THR A 164 0.24 3.88 9.26
CA THR A 164 1.04 4.25 10.43
C THR A 164 1.56 3.02 11.17
N VAL A 165 2.81 3.10 11.63
CA VAL A 165 3.48 2.10 12.47
C VAL A 165 4.03 2.82 13.69
N LEU A 166 3.68 2.35 14.89
CA LEU A 166 4.27 2.78 16.16
C LEU A 166 4.92 1.57 16.83
N ARG A 167 6.14 1.74 17.33
CA ARG A 167 6.86 0.76 18.15
C ARG A 167 7.44 1.49 19.35
N VAL A 168 7.21 0.97 20.55
CA VAL A 168 7.77 1.49 21.78
C VAL A 168 8.39 0.34 22.55
N GLY A 169 9.62 0.51 23.04
CA GLY A 169 10.34 -0.46 23.85
C GLY A 169 10.87 0.21 25.10
N LEU A 170 10.61 -0.39 26.26
CA LEU A 170 11.17 0.02 27.55
C LEU A 170 11.94 -1.16 28.14
N THR A 171 13.11 -0.88 28.71
CA THR A 171 13.94 -1.85 29.40
C THR A 171 14.43 -1.21 30.69
N ALA A 172 14.14 -1.84 31.83
CA ALA A 172 14.59 -1.38 33.13
C ALA A 172 15.26 -2.55 33.86
N ASN A 173 16.45 -2.30 34.42
CA ASN A 173 17.19 -3.26 35.23
C ASN A 173 17.60 -2.59 36.55
N ALA A 174 17.44 -3.32 37.65
CA ALA A 174 17.85 -2.90 38.98
C ALA A 174 18.67 -4.02 39.64
N GLY A 175 19.64 -3.65 40.46
CA GLY A 175 20.61 -4.56 41.06
C GLY A 175 21.91 -3.81 41.35
N ASN A 176 23.05 -4.36 40.93
CA ASN A 176 24.36 -3.72 41.08
C ASN A 176 24.52 -2.42 40.25
N THR A 177 23.65 -2.20 39.25
CA THR A 177 23.62 -1.04 38.36
C THR A 177 22.16 -0.72 38.04
N GLU A 178 21.77 0.56 38.06
CA GLU A 178 20.42 1.03 37.73
C GLU A 178 20.38 1.47 36.25
N ASN A 179 19.88 0.61 35.36
CA ASN A 179 19.79 0.90 33.93
C ASN A 179 18.33 1.09 33.48
N LEU A 180 18.05 2.19 32.80
CA LEU A 180 16.78 2.44 32.11
C LEU A 180 17.05 2.78 30.65
N SER A 181 16.33 2.15 29.72
CA SER A 181 16.38 2.44 28.29
C SER A 181 14.98 2.52 27.72
N PHE A 182 14.77 3.51 26.86
CA PHE A 182 13.52 3.79 26.17
C PHE A 182 13.80 4.00 24.68
N ASN A 183 13.07 3.27 23.83
CA ASN A 183 13.12 3.37 22.39
C ASN A 183 11.72 3.65 21.86
N ALA A 184 11.60 4.63 20.96
CA ALA A 184 10.36 4.96 20.28
C ALA A 184 10.62 5.10 18.78
N PHE A 185 9.90 4.33 17.98
CA PHE A 185 9.90 4.44 16.53
C PHE A 185 8.48 4.71 16.05
N TRP A 186 8.32 5.74 15.21
CA TRP A 186 7.08 6.06 14.53
C TRP A 186 7.35 6.22 13.04
N LEU A 187 6.44 5.71 12.21
CA LEU A 187 6.43 5.88 10.76
C LEU A 187 5.00 6.18 10.33
N LEU A 188 4.83 7.24 9.56
CA LEU A 188 3.60 7.64 8.88
C LEU A 188 3.88 7.70 7.39
N VAL A 189 3.09 6.99 6.58
CA VAL A 189 3.18 6.99 5.12
C VAL A 189 1.84 7.44 4.56
N ARG A 190 1.85 8.37 3.59
CA ARG A 190 0.72 8.69 2.72
C ARG A 190 1.06 8.24 1.30
N GLU A 191 0.22 7.45 0.65
CA GLU A 191 0.54 6.86 -0.66
C GLU A 191 -0.67 6.83 -1.60
N ASP A 192 -0.60 7.57 -2.71
CA ASP A 192 -1.61 7.67 -3.76
C ASP A 192 -1.10 7.14 -5.12
N SER A 193 -2.02 7.03 -6.09
CA SER A 193 -1.81 6.96 -7.55
C SER A 193 -0.48 7.53 -8.03
N LEU A 194 -0.13 8.76 -7.63
CA LEU A 194 1.03 9.51 -8.16
C LEU A 194 2.15 9.75 -7.15
N THR A 195 1.88 9.78 -5.85
CA THR A 195 2.83 10.27 -4.83
C THR A 195 2.93 9.36 -3.61
N ARG A 196 4.09 9.35 -2.96
CA ARG A 196 4.34 8.65 -1.70
C ARG A 196 5.15 9.52 -0.75
N THR A 197 4.50 9.97 0.32
CA THR A 197 5.12 10.72 1.42
C THR A 197 5.40 9.77 2.57
N ALA A 198 6.59 9.83 3.17
CA ALA A 198 6.92 9.12 4.39
C ALA A 198 7.48 10.11 5.42
N LEU A 199 7.04 10.02 6.67
CA LEU A 199 7.58 10.74 7.81
C LEU A 199 7.89 9.69 8.88
N SER A 200 9.10 9.70 9.43
CA SER A 200 9.46 8.81 10.53
C SER A 200 10.28 9.50 11.60
N TYR A 201 10.22 8.93 12.79
CA TYR A 201 10.94 9.35 13.97
C TYR A 201 11.50 8.11 14.66
N ASP A 202 12.79 8.14 14.98
CA ASP A 202 13.51 7.11 15.73
C ASP A 202 14.21 7.80 16.90
N GLY A 203 13.79 7.49 18.12
CA GLY A 203 14.31 8.05 19.36
C GLY A 203 14.81 6.97 20.31
N THR A 204 16.02 7.12 20.80
CA THR A 204 16.62 6.30 21.86
C THR A 204 17.07 7.20 23.01
N PHE A 205 16.54 6.94 24.19
CA PHE A 205 16.97 7.53 25.46
C PHE A 205 17.41 6.43 26.41
N GLY A 206 18.44 6.66 27.21
CA GLY A 206 18.86 5.71 28.23
C GLY A 206 19.77 6.30 29.30
N THR A 207 19.67 5.75 30.49
CA THR A 207 20.49 6.06 31.66
C THR A 207 21.14 4.80 32.23
N ALA A 208 22.34 4.97 32.78
CA ALA A 208 23.02 4.02 33.64
C ALA A 208 23.42 4.75 34.92
N ASP A 209 23.07 4.18 36.07
CA ASP A 209 23.22 4.79 37.41
C ASP A 209 22.72 6.25 37.44
N ARG A 210 21.54 6.46 36.84
CA ARG A 210 20.86 7.77 36.66
C ARG A 210 21.62 8.80 35.83
N THR A 211 22.79 8.45 35.33
CA THR A 211 23.55 9.26 34.37
C THR A 211 23.09 8.90 32.97
N GLU A 212 22.81 9.89 32.15
CA GLU A 212 22.42 9.70 30.75
C GLU A 212 23.57 9.05 29.98
N VAL A 213 23.29 7.98 29.23
CA VAL A 213 24.26 7.25 28.39
C VAL A 213 23.82 7.13 26.92
N ALA A 214 22.53 7.37 26.63
CA ALA A 214 22.01 7.45 25.28
C ALA A 214 20.95 8.54 25.20
N ASN A 215 21.03 9.38 24.16
CA ASN A 215 20.03 10.39 23.83
C ASN A 215 20.23 10.80 22.38
N ARG A 216 19.51 10.10 21.50
CA ARG A 216 19.52 10.26 20.05
C ARG A 216 18.09 10.40 19.57
N HIS A 217 17.85 11.39 18.73
CA HIS A 217 16.58 11.59 18.04
C HIS A 217 16.86 11.81 16.56
N LEU A 218 16.31 10.95 15.70
CA LEU A 218 16.39 11.04 14.25
C LEU A 218 14.97 11.19 13.69
N GLY A 219 14.65 12.39 13.20
CA GLY A 219 13.50 12.60 12.33
C GLY A 219 13.91 12.44 10.86
N SER A 220 13.06 11.85 10.03
CA SER A 220 13.24 11.88 8.58
C SER A 220 11.92 12.03 7.84
N GLY A 221 11.91 12.85 6.79
CA GLY A 221 10.79 12.99 5.87
C GLY A 221 11.23 12.64 4.44
N GLU A 222 10.31 12.15 3.61
CA GLU A 222 10.49 11.86 2.19
C GLU A 222 9.18 12.06 1.41
N VAL A 223 9.26 12.52 0.16
CA VAL A 223 8.15 12.62 -0.81
C VAL A 223 8.66 12.17 -2.17
N ASN A 224 8.10 11.09 -2.67
CA ASN A 224 8.36 10.53 -3.99
C ASN A 224 7.19 10.82 -4.94
N VAL A 225 7.49 11.07 -6.21
CA VAL A 225 6.54 11.31 -7.30
C VAL A 225 6.83 10.32 -8.42
N PHE A 226 5.87 9.46 -8.75
CA PHE A 226 6.03 8.37 -9.72
C PHE A 226 5.70 8.85 -11.14
N VAL A 227 6.74 9.13 -11.93
CA VAL A 227 6.59 9.64 -13.30
C VAL A 227 6.16 8.52 -14.26
N TYR A 228 6.76 7.34 -14.12
CA TYR A 228 6.49 6.14 -14.93
C TYR A 228 6.56 4.90 -14.03
N PRO A 229 5.98 3.73 -14.38
CA PRO A 229 6.19 2.51 -13.62
C PRO A 229 7.68 2.22 -13.38
N GLY A 230 8.06 2.09 -12.12
CA GLY A 230 9.44 1.93 -11.69
C GLY A 230 10.32 3.19 -11.77
N ILE A 231 9.85 4.35 -12.25
CA ILE A 231 10.62 5.61 -12.29
C ILE A 231 9.98 6.65 -11.37
N TYR A 232 10.74 7.14 -10.39
CA TYR A 232 10.27 8.12 -9.42
C TYR A 232 11.28 9.24 -9.19
N VAL A 233 10.77 10.43 -8.90
CA VAL A 233 11.55 11.61 -8.48
C VAL A 233 11.29 11.83 -6.99
N ILE A 234 12.35 11.99 -6.21
CA ILE A 234 12.27 12.25 -4.78
C ILE A 234 12.20 13.77 -4.59
N ALA A 235 10.99 14.29 -4.81
CA ALA A 235 10.67 15.71 -4.66
C ALA A 235 10.98 16.24 -3.25
N ALA A 236 10.89 15.37 -2.23
CA ALA A 236 11.39 15.67 -0.89
C ALA A 236 12.20 14.54 -0.26
N ASN A 237 13.27 14.84 0.48
CA ASN A 237 13.63 14.15 1.73
C ASN A 237 14.58 15.01 2.57
N ALA A 238 14.49 14.86 3.88
CA ALA A 238 15.43 15.48 4.81
C ALA A 238 15.55 14.62 6.06
N GLN A 239 16.75 14.58 6.64
CA GLN A 239 17.00 13.97 7.94
C GLN A 239 17.40 15.04 8.96
N LEU A 240 16.84 14.97 10.16
CA LEU A 240 17.13 15.84 11.30
C LEU A 240 17.62 14.97 12.45
N LEU A 241 18.93 15.04 12.74
CA LEU A 241 19.57 14.27 13.81
C LEU A 241 19.95 15.18 14.98
N TYR A 242 19.54 14.78 16.17
CA TYR A 242 20.10 15.20 17.46
C TYR A 242 20.79 13.98 18.09
N ASP A 243 22.00 14.15 18.61
CA ASP A 243 22.71 13.13 19.38
C ASP A 243 23.62 13.82 20.41
N LYS A 244 23.31 13.66 21.70
CA LYS A 244 24.09 14.29 22.77
C LYS A 244 25.51 13.74 22.88
N PHE A 245 25.70 12.44 22.63
CA PHE A 245 26.96 11.73 22.84
C PHE A 245 27.93 11.88 21.67
N GLN A 246 27.40 12.09 20.46
CA GLN A 246 28.18 12.56 19.31
C GLN A 246 28.33 14.09 19.25
N ASN A 247 27.88 14.83 20.27
CA ASN A 247 27.88 16.30 20.32
C ASN A 247 27.17 16.96 19.12
N VAL A 248 26.12 16.33 18.61
CA VAL A 248 25.29 16.82 17.51
C VAL A 248 24.04 17.49 18.09
N ARG A 249 24.10 18.82 18.27
CA ARG A 249 22.94 19.61 18.73
C ARG A 249 21.79 19.66 17.71
N LEU A 250 22.14 19.69 16.42
CA LEU A 250 21.24 19.48 15.29
C LEU A 250 22.10 19.28 14.04
N ARG A 251 21.84 18.23 13.27
CA ARG A 251 22.35 18.04 11.90
C ARG A 251 21.16 17.87 10.97
N ALA A 252 21.02 18.79 10.02
CA ALA A 252 20.05 18.69 8.94
C ALA A 252 20.74 18.20 7.66
N THR A 253 20.17 17.16 7.04
CA THR A 253 20.68 16.56 5.80
C THR A 253 19.55 16.50 4.76
N PRO A 254 19.32 17.56 3.98
CA PRO A 254 18.55 17.50 2.73
C PRO A 254 19.43 17.03 1.55
N ALA A 255 18.84 16.67 0.41
CA ALA A 255 19.54 16.50 -0.88
C ALA A 255 18.66 16.98 -2.08
N ALA A 256 18.68 16.35 -3.28
CA ALA A 256 17.59 16.35 -4.30
C ALA A 256 17.89 15.37 -5.46
N GLY A 257 16.93 14.56 -5.93
CA GLY A 257 17.17 13.62 -7.05
C GLY A 257 16.05 12.62 -7.38
N ALA A 258 16.42 11.51 -8.03
CA ALA A 258 15.49 10.54 -8.64
C ALA A 258 16.04 9.10 -8.60
N GLY A 259 15.16 8.10 -8.80
CA GLY A 259 15.52 6.69 -8.77
C GLY A 259 14.71 5.80 -9.72
N PHE A 260 15.25 4.59 -9.97
CA PHE A 260 14.63 3.54 -10.78
C PHE A 260 14.49 2.25 -9.95
N GLN A 261 13.30 1.66 -9.86
CA GLN A 261 13.06 0.36 -9.24
C GLN A 261 13.40 -0.76 -10.25
N LEU A 262 14.62 -1.29 -10.16
CA LEU A 262 15.06 -2.42 -11.01
C LEU A 262 14.44 -3.77 -10.60
N ILE A 263 13.98 -3.90 -9.35
CA ILE A 263 13.47 -5.15 -8.77
C ILE A 263 12.23 -4.86 -7.94
N ALA A 264 11.08 -5.44 -8.32
CA ALA A 264 9.93 -5.58 -7.44
C ALA A 264 10.16 -6.82 -6.56
N THR A 265 10.68 -6.61 -5.34
CA THR A 265 11.20 -7.69 -4.50
C THR A 265 10.09 -8.62 -4.02
N TYR A 266 10.13 -9.86 -4.50
CA TYR A 266 9.37 -10.98 -3.97
C TYR A 266 9.57 -11.11 -2.45
N VAL A 267 8.51 -11.44 -1.71
CA VAL A 267 8.59 -11.60 -0.25
C VAL A 267 9.55 -12.74 0.09
N VAL A 268 10.58 -12.45 0.88
CA VAL A 268 11.35 -13.47 1.61
C VAL A 268 10.79 -13.51 3.03
N ASP A 269 10.15 -14.62 3.36
CA ASP A 269 9.70 -14.92 4.73
C ASP A 269 10.93 -15.32 5.57
N TRP A 270 11.06 -14.74 6.75
CA TRP A 270 12.04 -15.15 7.75
C TRP A 270 11.31 -15.50 9.04
N LYS A 271 11.15 -16.81 9.27
CA LYS A 271 10.90 -17.34 10.61
C LYS A 271 12.24 -17.57 11.30
N LEU A 272 12.36 -17.04 12.52
CA LEU A 272 12.99 -17.65 13.69
C LEU A 272 12.46 -16.93 14.94
#